data_AF-A0A962MWN9-F1
#
_entry.id   AF-A0A962MWN9-F1
#
_cell.length_a   1.000
_cell.length_b   1.000
_cell.length_c   1.000
_cell.angle_alpha   90.00
_cell.angle_beta   90.00
_cell.angle_gamma   90.00
#
_symmetry.space_group_name_H-M   'P 1'
#
loop_
_entity.id
_entity.type
_entity.pdbx_description
1 polymer ?
#
loop_
_entity_poly.entity_id
_entity_poly.type
_entity_poly.pdbx_seq_one_letter_code
_entity_poly.pdbx_strand_id
1 'polypeptide(L)'
;MIKNYSDHAANERTFLAWVRTVIAVVGFGLGAARLGNAPGHPWSEFLLLGSGSLVVLIAYVRMLFLRRRIAGKTALDDAAVPVDTLMILLIVALFALLATFGWHAL
;
A
#
# COMPACT_ATOMS: atom_id res chain seq x y z
N MET A 1 -25.89 1.14 -17.53
CA MET A 1 -24.80 0.60 -16.68
C MET A 1 -23.48 1.12 -17.20
N ILE A 2 -22.63 1.70 -16.35
CA ILE A 2 -21.28 2.13 -16.76
C ILE A 2 -20.51 0.85 -17.13
N LYS A 3 -19.92 0.81 -18.33
CA LYS A 3 -19.12 -0.33 -18.81
C LYS A 3 -17.98 -0.58 -17.80
N ASN A 4 -17.79 -1.83 -17.37
CA ASN A 4 -16.75 -2.26 -16.42
C ASN A 4 -16.84 -1.66 -14.99
N TYR A 5 -18.04 -1.27 -14.51
CA TYR A 5 -18.23 -0.76 -13.14
C TYR A 5 -17.77 -1.73 -12.04
N SER A 6 -18.06 -3.03 -12.20
CA SER A 6 -17.67 -4.08 -11.24
C SER A 6 -16.16 -4.12 -11.01
N ASP A 7 -15.37 -4.02 -12.08
CA ASP A 7 -13.91 -4.06 -12.01
C ASP A 7 -13.34 -2.81 -11.33
N HIS A 8 -13.95 -1.64 -11.59
CA HIS A 8 -13.59 -0.39 -10.93
C HIS A 8 -13.84 -0.46 -9.42
N ALA A 9 -15.04 -0.90 -9.03
CA ALA A 9 -15.42 -1.05 -7.62
C ALA A 9 -14.57 -2.12 -6.90
N ALA A 10 -14.18 -3.20 -7.58
CA ALA A 10 -13.29 -4.21 -7.01
C ALA A 10 -11.86 -3.67 -6.77
N ASN A 11 -11.33 -2.87 -7.70
CA ASN A 11 -10.01 -2.28 -7.53
C ASN A 11 -9.99 -1.18 -6.46
N GLU A 12 -11.02 -0.35 -6.40
CA GLU A 12 -11.18 0.65 -5.33
C GLU A 12 -11.24 0.01 -3.95
N ARG A 13 -11.99 -1.10 -3.80
CA ARG A 13 -12.00 -1.87 -2.54
C ARG A 13 -10.63 -2.39 -2.15
N THR A 14 -9.88 -2.92 -3.11
CA THR A 14 -8.52 -3.40 -2.85
C THR A 14 -7.60 -2.26 -2.42
N PHE A 15 -7.65 -1.11 -3.10
CA PHE A 15 -6.90 0.08 -2.72
C PHE A 15 -7.24 0.57 -1.32
N LEU A 16 -8.53 0.69 -1.00
CA LEU A 16 -8.98 1.14 0.33
C LEU A 16 -8.59 0.14 1.43
N ALA A 17 -8.55 -1.15 1.14
CA ALA A 17 -8.04 -2.16 2.08
C ALA A 17 -6.55 -1.92 2.39
N TRP A 18 -5.72 -1.64 1.38
CA TRP A 18 -4.30 -1.31 1.58
C TRP A 18 -4.09 -0.01 2.36
N VAL A 19 -4.86 1.03 2.05
CA VAL A 19 -4.80 2.29 2.80
C VAL A 19 -5.18 2.07 4.27
N ARG A 20 -6.23 1.28 4.53
CA ARG A 20 -6.66 0.94 5.89
C ARG A 20 -5.57 0.21 6.68
N THR A 21 -4.93 -0.79 6.09
CA THR A 21 -3.88 -1.55 6.78
C THR A 21 -2.69 -0.66 7.15
N VAL A 22 -2.28 0.22 6.23
CA VAL A 22 -1.21 1.19 6.52
C VAL A 22 -1.59 2.13 7.66
N ILE A 23 -2.79 2.73 7.62
CA ILE A 23 -3.24 3.66 8.67
C ILE A 23 -3.29 2.95 10.03
N ALA A 24 -3.76 1.70 10.08
CA ALA A 24 -3.81 0.93 11.31
C ALA A 24 -2.41 0.66 11.89
N VAL A 25 -1.46 0.20 11.05
CA VAL A 25 -0.10 -0.12 11.49
C VAL A 25 0.67 1.14 11.92
N VAL A 26 0.65 2.19 11.10
CA VAL A 26 1.34 3.46 11.40
C VAL A 26 0.73 4.13 12.62
N GLY A 27 -0.60 4.21 12.69
CA GLY A 27 -1.31 4.81 13.81
C GLY A 27 -1.06 4.07 15.13
N PHE A 28 -1.04 2.74 15.10
CA PHE A 28 -0.71 1.95 16.29
C PHE A 28 0.76 2.12 16.70
N GLY A 29 1.70 2.18 15.74
CA GLY A 29 3.12 2.39 16.05
C GLY A 29 3.39 3.73 16.73
N LEU A 30 2.83 4.81 16.17
CA LEU A 30 2.89 6.15 16.77
C LEU A 30 2.21 6.18 18.15
N GLY A 31 1.02 5.58 18.28
CA GLY A 31 0.28 5.55 19.54
C GLY A 31 1.02 4.79 20.65
N ALA A 32 1.57 3.61 20.32
CA ALA A 32 2.32 2.77 21.25
C ALA A 32 3.57 3.47 21.78
N ALA A 33 4.33 4.15 20.91
CA ALA A 33 5.53 4.90 21.32
C ALA A 33 5.23 6.00 22.35
N ARG A 34 4.08 6.68 22.22
CA ARG A 34 3.66 7.75 23.14
C ARG A 34 3.17 7.20 24.48
N LEU A 35 2.54 6.02 24.49
CA LEU A 35 2.10 5.36 25.72
C LEU A 35 3.28 4.81 26.54
N GLY A 36 4.33 4.34 25.87
CA GLY A 36 5.50 3.73 26.54
C GLY A 36 6.47 4.72 27.19
N ASN A 37 6.27 6.05 27.04
CA ASN A 37 7.24 7.09 27.41
C ASN A 37 8.67 6.80 26.92
N ALA A 38 8.79 6.04 25.82
CA ALA A 38 10.07 5.74 25.21
C ALA A 38 10.57 7.03 24.53
N PRO A 39 11.84 7.42 24.72
CA PRO A 39 12.43 8.49 23.91
C PRO A 39 12.46 7.99 22.46
N GLY A 40 11.41 8.31 21.71
CA GLY A 40 11.28 7.90 20.32
C GLY A 40 12.48 8.41 19.55
N HIS A 41 13.37 7.50 19.15
CA HIS A 41 14.47 7.86 18.28
C HIS A 41 13.86 8.38 16.97
N PRO A 42 14.08 9.65 16.58
CA PRO A 42 13.29 10.29 15.53
C PRO A 42 13.36 9.53 14.20
N TRP A 43 14.48 8.86 13.93
CA TRP A 43 14.64 8.04 12.74
C TRP A 43 13.66 6.87 12.65
N SER A 44 13.26 6.24 13.76
CA SER A 44 12.32 5.11 13.69
C SER A 44 10.89 5.57 13.38
N GLU A 45 10.48 6.74 13.88
CA GLU A 45 9.21 7.38 13.49
C GLU A 45 9.22 7.72 11.99
N PHE A 46 10.31 8.32 11.48
CA PHE A 46 10.43 8.64 10.06
C PHE A 46 10.46 7.39 9.17
N LEU A 47 11.10 6.31 9.60
CA LEU A 47 11.12 5.04 8.88
C LEU A 47 9.72 4.41 8.80
N LEU A 48 8.96 4.42 9.90
CA LEU A 48 7.58 3.91 9.95
C LEU A 48 6.65 4.72 9.04
N LEU A 49 6.74 6.05 9.11
CA LEU A 49 5.97 6.95 8.24
C LEU A 49 6.37 6.80 6.78
N GLY A 50 7.67 6.68 6.51
CA GLY A 50 8.22 6.52 5.17
C GLY A 50 7.81 5.20 4.52
N SER A 51 7.92 4.09 5.25
CA SER A 51 7.52 2.76 4.77
C SER A 51 6.01 2.69 4.53
N GLY A 52 5.20 3.26 5.42
CA GLY A 52 3.74 3.34 5.24
C GLY A 52 3.35 4.19 4.02
N SER A 53 3.98 5.35 3.87
CA SER A 53 3.78 6.22 2.70
C SER A 53 4.15 5.51 1.40
N LEU A 54 5.24 4.74 1.40
CA LEU A 54 5.67 3.94 0.24
C LEU A 54 4.60 2.91 -0.15
N VAL A 55 4.02 2.17 0.82
CA VAL A 55 2.94 1.21 0.55
C VAL A 55 1.73 1.90 -0.09
N VAL A 56 1.30 3.05 0.45
CA VAL A 56 0.17 3.81 -0.11
C VAL A 56 0.47 4.32 -1.52
N LEU A 57 1.67 4.84 -1.75
CA LEU A 57 2.11 5.30 -3.07
C LEU A 57 2.11 4.16 -4.08
N ILE A 58 2.64 2.99 -3.72
CA ILE A 58 2.62 1.80 -4.59
C ILE A 58 1.18 1.35 -4.86
N ALA A 59 0.33 1.32 -3.83
CA ALA A 59 -1.09 0.97 -3.97
C ALA A 59 -1.83 1.92 -4.91
N TYR A 60 -1.53 3.21 -4.81
CA TYR A 60 -2.08 4.24 -5.67
C TYR A 60 -1.57 4.12 -7.12
N VAL A 61 -0.26 3.90 -7.32
CA VAL A 61 0.33 3.66 -8.63
C VAL A 61 -0.29 2.42 -9.28
N ARG A 62 -0.43 1.31 -8.54
CA ARG A 62 -1.14 0.10 -9.01
C ARG A 62 -2.55 0.45 -9.48
N MET A 63 -3.28 1.24 -8.71
CA MET A 63 -4.64 1.66 -9.05
C MET A 63 -4.68 2.53 -10.32
N LEU A 64 -3.73 3.45 -10.49
CA LEU A 64 -3.60 4.27 -11.70
C LEU A 64 -3.23 3.43 -12.94
N PHE A 65 -2.30 2.49 -12.83
CA PHE A 65 -1.93 1.59 -13.92
C PHE A 65 -3.10 0.71 -14.34
N LEU A 66 -3.86 0.18 -13.39
CA LEU A 66 -5.05 -0.62 -13.70
C LEU A 66 -6.12 0.22 -14.42
N ARG A 67 -6.35 1.46 -13.96
CA ARG A 67 -7.28 2.41 -14.62
C ARG A 67 -6.86 2.68 -16.07
N ARG A 68 -5.57 2.89 -16.32
CA ARG A 68 -5.03 3.11 -17.68
C ARG A 68 -5.20 1.90 -18.60
N ARG A 69 -5.06 0.67 -18.09
CA ARG A 69 -5.28 -0.54 -18.91
C ARG A 69 -6.74 -0.69 -19.36
N ILE A 70 -7.70 -0.37 -18.48
CA ILE A 70 -9.13 -0.50 -18.80
C ILE A 70 -9.58 0.51 -19.85
N ALA A 71 -8.94 1.69 -19.92
CA ALA A 71 -9.22 2.71 -20.94
C ALA A 71 -8.59 2.39 -22.31
N GLY A 72 -7.66 1.43 -22.38
CA GLY A 72 -6.71 1.31 -23.49
C GLY A 72 -7.04 0.37 -24.65
N LYS A 73 -7.76 -0.76 -24.47
CA LYS A 73 -8.01 -1.81 -25.51
C LYS A 73 -8.87 -2.93 -24.88
N THR A 74 -10.07 -3.33 -25.33
CA THR A 74 -10.42 -4.01 -26.60
C THR A 74 -9.22 -4.71 -27.21
N ALA A 75 -9.16 -6.04 -27.05
CA ALA A 75 -8.35 -7.00 -27.81
C ALA A 75 -6.96 -6.52 -28.29
N LEU A 76 -5.89 -7.12 -27.76
CA LEU A 76 -4.71 -7.62 -28.50
C LEU A 76 -3.53 -7.74 -27.52
N ASP A 77 -2.97 -8.94 -27.50
CA ASP A 77 -1.70 -9.39 -26.89
C ASP A 77 -1.61 -9.48 -25.36
N ASP A 78 -1.84 -10.71 -24.87
CA ASP A 78 -0.89 -11.65 -24.24
C ASP A 78 0.60 -11.22 -24.09
N ALA A 79 0.89 -9.97 -23.79
CA ALA A 79 2.17 -9.53 -23.26
C ALA A 79 2.00 -9.29 -21.76
N ALA A 80 2.20 -10.37 -21.01
CA ALA A 80 2.30 -10.45 -19.56
C ALA A 80 3.45 -9.58 -19.00
N VAL A 81 3.36 -8.26 -19.13
CA VAL A 81 4.10 -7.35 -18.24
C VAL A 81 3.26 -7.21 -16.97
N PRO A 82 3.79 -7.58 -15.80
CA PRO A 82 3.03 -8.38 -14.85
C PRO A 82 2.31 -7.46 -13.88
N VAL A 83 0.98 -7.54 -13.85
CA VAL A 83 0.22 -7.10 -12.67
C VAL A 83 0.78 -7.73 -11.40
N ASP A 84 1.40 -8.92 -11.53
CA ASP A 84 2.13 -9.62 -10.47
C ASP A 84 3.29 -8.81 -9.89
N THR A 85 4.05 -8.03 -10.68
CA THR A 85 5.22 -7.30 -10.17
C THR A 85 4.82 -6.20 -9.20
N LEU A 86 3.76 -5.44 -9.51
CA LEU A 86 3.27 -4.40 -8.60
C LEU A 86 2.63 -5.00 -7.35
N MET A 87 1.99 -6.16 -7.46
CA MET A 87 1.48 -6.89 -6.29
C MET A 87 2.62 -7.39 -5.40
N ILE A 88 3.65 -7.99 -5.99
CA ILE A 88 4.86 -8.44 -5.27
C ILE A 88 5.53 -7.25 -4.59
N LEU A 89 5.73 -6.15 -5.30
CA LEU A 89 6.37 -4.95 -4.74
C LEU A 89 5.56 -4.35 -3.58
N LEU A 90 4.23 -4.39 -3.67
CA LEU A 90 3.35 -3.94 -2.61
C LEU A 90 3.39 -4.87 -1.39
N ILE A 91 3.45 -6.18 -1.59
CA ILE A 91 3.64 -7.17 -0.52
C ILE A 91 4.99 -6.97 0.16
N VAL A 92 6.06 -6.80 -0.61
CA VAL A 92 7.41 -6.52 -0.08
C VAL A 92 7.41 -5.21 0.72
N ALA A 93 6.77 -4.15 0.21
CA ALA A 93 6.62 -2.90 0.93
C ALA A 93 5.80 -3.05 2.22
N LEU A 94 4.76 -3.89 2.23
CA LEU A 94 4.00 -4.21 3.43
C LEU A 94 4.87 -4.93 4.47
N PHE A 95 5.66 -5.92 4.06
CA PHE A 95 6.59 -6.61 4.97
C PHE A 95 7.64 -5.66 5.52
N ALA A 96 8.16 -4.73 4.70
CA ALA A 96 9.06 -3.68 5.15
C ALA A 96 8.37 -2.78 6.19
N LEU A 97 7.12 -2.36 5.95
CA LEU A 97 6.32 -1.61 6.92
C LEU A 97 6.19 -2.36 8.25
N LEU A 98 5.82 -3.64 8.21
CA LEU A 98 5.69 -4.47 9.42
C LEU A 98 7.03 -4.66 10.14
N ALA A 99 8.14 -4.81 9.42
CA ALA A 99 9.47 -4.89 10.02
C ALA A 99 9.87 -3.56 10.69
N THR A 100 9.61 -2.42 10.04
CA THR A 100 9.84 -1.10 10.63
C THR A 100 8.98 -0.87 11.87
N PHE A 101 7.73 -1.32 11.85
CA PHE A 101 6.84 -1.27 13.00
C PHE A 101 7.35 -2.12 14.16
N GLY A 102 7.76 -3.38 13.89
CA GLY A 102 8.31 -4.27 14.92
C GLY A 102 9.56 -3.68 15.57
N TRP A 103 10.47 -3.11 14.78
CA TRP A 103 11.65 -2.41 15.30
C TRP A 103 11.30 -1.14 16.08
N HIS A 104 10.25 -0.42 15.69
CA HIS A 104 9.81 0.79 16.40
C HIS A 104 9.11 0.48 17.73
N ALA A 105 8.47 -0.69 17.84
CA ALA A 105 7.70 -1.10 19.00
C ALA A 105 8.50 -1.87 20.07
N LEU A 106 9.67 -2.40 19.72
CA LEU A 106 10.62 -3.10 20.60
C LEU A 106 11.68 -2.13 21.13
#